data_AF-A0A916M3M4-F1
#
_entry.id   AF-A0A916M3M4-F1
#
_cell.length_a   1.000
_cell.length_b   1.000
_cell.length_c   1.000
_cell.angle_alpha   90.00
_cell.angle_beta   90.00
_cell.angle_gamma   90.00
#
_symmetry.space_group_name_H-M   'P 1'
#
loop_
_entity.id
_entity.type
_entity.pdbx_description
1 polymer ?
#
loop_
_entity_poly.entity_id
_entity_poly.type
_entity_poly.pdbx_seq_one_letter_code
_entity_poly.pdbx_strand_id
1 'polypeptide(L)'
;MDTETTDLYDAEVIEVAVIDGQGETLLHRRVRPVHCIAYDAAAVHGITADLLRDAPDFRVIYPDLRRVLDGGYVVIYNADFDAPMLNRSAELWSLPAFPMQPYCAMLAYAAYYGDW
;
A
#
# COMPACT_ATOMS: atom_id res chain seq x y z
N MET A 1 -4.15 -1.18 -7.33
CA MET A 1 -3.55 -1.45 -6.00
C MET A 1 -3.97 -0.34 -5.08
N ASP A 2 -4.15 -0.68 -3.81
CA ASP A 2 -4.59 0.21 -2.76
C ASP A 2 -3.89 -0.16 -1.44
N THR A 3 -3.63 0.82 -0.58
CA THR A 3 -2.98 0.61 0.71
C THR A 3 -3.68 1.35 1.84
N GLU A 4 -3.63 0.75 3.03
CA GLU A 4 -3.97 1.43 4.28
C GLU A 4 -2.70 1.62 5.10
N THR A 5 -2.58 2.76 5.77
CA THR A 5 -1.34 3.17 6.44
C THR A 5 -1.55 3.57 7.89
N THR A 6 -0.49 3.53 8.68
CA THR A 6 -0.53 3.96 10.10
C THR A 6 -0.85 5.45 10.28
N ASP A 7 -0.56 6.28 9.28
CA ASP A 7 -0.70 7.75 9.29
C ASP A 7 -0.67 8.28 7.83
N LEU A 8 -0.81 9.59 7.65
CA LEU A 8 -0.67 10.30 6.36
C LEU A 8 0.79 10.62 6.02
N TYR A 9 1.63 10.82 7.02
CA TYR A 9 3.03 11.20 6.84
C TYR A 9 3.93 10.27 7.63
N ASP A 10 5.05 9.89 7.03
CA ASP A 10 6.02 8.97 7.66
C ASP A 10 5.40 7.65 8.16
N ALA A 11 4.52 7.08 7.33
CA ALA A 11 3.69 5.95 7.72
C ALA A 11 4.17 4.60 7.18
N GLU A 12 3.67 3.54 7.82
CA GLU A 12 3.84 2.15 7.39
C GLU A 12 2.55 1.63 6.76
N VAL A 13 2.69 0.77 5.76
CA VAL A 13 1.57 0.03 5.18
C VAL A 13 1.12 -1.07 6.15
N ILE A 14 -0.15 -1.04 6.52
CA ILE A 14 -0.81 -2.01 7.41
C ILE A 14 -1.80 -2.91 6.67
N GLU A 15 -2.24 -2.52 5.48
CA GLU A 15 -2.97 -3.37 4.55
C GLU A 15 -2.57 -3.03 3.11
N VAL A 16 -2.46 -4.06 2.25
CA VAL A 16 -2.21 -3.88 0.82
C VAL A 16 -3.05 -4.85 0.02
N ALA A 17 -3.70 -4.34 -1.03
CA ALA A 17 -4.51 -5.10 -1.96
C ALA A 17 -4.06 -4.86 -3.41
N VAL A 18 -3.86 -5.95 -4.16
CA VAL A 18 -3.51 -5.93 -5.57
C VAL A 18 -4.43 -6.88 -6.33
N ILE A 19 -5.03 -6.36 -7.41
CA ILE A 19 -5.85 -7.11 -8.36
C ILE A 19 -5.21 -7.04 -9.75
N ASP A 20 -5.55 -7.98 -10.62
CA ASP A 20 -5.23 -7.89 -12.05
C ASP A 20 -6.24 -7.03 -12.83
N GLY A 21 -6.04 -6.91 -14.14
CA GLY A 21 -6.91 -6.12 -15.02
C GLY A 21 -8.30 -6.72 -15.23
N GLN A 22 -8.53 -7.95 -14.78
CA GLN A 22 -9.79 -8.67 -14.84
C GLN A 22 -10.55 -8.62 -13.50
N GLY A 23 -9.89 -8.10 -12.45
CA GLY A 23 -10.45 -7.98 -11.10
C GLY A 23 -10.11 -9.14 -10.17
N GLU A 24 -9.29 -10.11 -10.61
CA GLU A 24 -8.87 -11.22 -9.77
C GLU A 24 -7.85 -10.75 -8.72
N THR A 25 -8.00 -11.22 -7.48
CA THR A 25 -7.10 -10.85 -6.40
C THR A 25 -5.75 -11.57 -6.55
N LEU A 26 -4.70 -10.80 -6.81
CA LEU A 26 -3.32 -11.29 -6.86
C LEU A 26 -2.70 -11.36 -5.46
N LEU A 27 -3.03 -10.39 -4.60
CA LEU A 27 -2.56 -10.32 -3.23
C LEU A 27 -3.50 -9.45 -2.38
N HIS A 28 -3.84 -9.92 -1.19
CA HIS A 28 -4.46 -9.10 -0.15
C HIS A 28 -3.87 -9.53 1.20
N ARG A 29 -3.21 -8.60 1.90
CA ARG A 29 -2.49 -8.88 3.14
C ARG A 29 -2.64 -7.74 4.12
N ARG A 30 -2.82 -8.12 5.39
CA ARG A 30 -2.62 -7.25 6.55
C ARG A 30 -1.21 -7.42 7.09
N VAL A 31 -0.66 -6.34 7.61
CA VAL A 31 0.71 -6.26 8.11
C VAL A 31 0.69 -5.66 9.50
N ARG A 32 1.42 -6.28 10.43
CA ARG A 32 1.64 -5.72 11.75
C ARG A 32 2.69 -4.60 11.66
N PRO A 33 2.34 -3.33 11.97
CA PRO A 33 3.29 -2.22 11.91
C PRO A 33 4.29 -2.26 13.06
N VAL A 34 5.39 -1.52 12.90
CA VAL A 34 6.36 -1.26 13.98
C VAL A 34 5.89 -0.08 14.85
N HIS A 35 5.33 0.94 14.23
CA HIS A 35 4.84 2.15 14.90
C HIS A 35 3.32 2.11 15.17
N CYS A 36 2.87 2.98 16.06
CA CYS A 36 1.46 3.10 16.40
C CYS A 36 0.64 3.59 15.20
N ILE A 37 -0.59 3.06 15.07
CA ILE A 37 -1.58 3.58 14.13
C ILE A 37 -2.19 4.85 14.76
N ALA A 38 -2.14 5.96 14.02
CA ALA A 38 -2.76 7.21 14.42
C ALA A 38 -4.29 7.03 14.55
N TYR A 39 -4.88 7.72 15.52
CA TYR A 39 -6.33 7.62 15.76
C TYR A 39 -7.13 8.02 14.51
N ASP A 40 -6.72 9.09 13.83
CA ASP A 40 -7.42 9.60 12.65
C ASP A 40 -7.32 8.62 11.47
N ALA A 41 -6.18 7.97 11.27
CA ALA A 41 -6.03 6.90 10.28
C ALA A 41 -6.95 5.72 10.60
N ALA A 42 -6.90 5.22 11.84
CA ALA A 42 -7.79 4.15 12.31
C ALA A 42 -9.28 4.52 12.20
N ALA A 43 -9.64 5.79 12.36
CA ALA A 43 -11.01 6.27 12.21
C ALA A 43 -11.48 6.27 10.74
N VAL A 44 -10.56 6.43 9.78
CA VAL A 44 -10.86 6.40 8.34
C VAL A 44 -11.02 4.95 7.85
N HIS A 45 -10.02 4.10 8.07
CA HIS A 45 -10.00 2.75 7.48
C HIS A 45 -10.48 1.64 8.44
N GLY A 46 -10.69 1.95 9.73
CA GLY A 46 -11.25 1.01 10.72
C GLY A 46 -10.31 -0.10 11.19
N ILE A 47 -9.01 -0.01 10.90
CA ILE A 47 -8.01 -1.03 11.26
C ILE A 47 -7.31 -0.58 12.53
N THR A 48 -7.43 -1.36 13.60
CA THR A 48 -6.77 -1.10 14.89
C THR A 48 -5.57 -2.00 15.08
N ALA A 49 -4.66 -1.61 15.98
CA ALA A 49 -3.48 -2.42 16.32
C ALA A 49 -3.87 -3.83 16.82
N ASP A 50 -5.00 -3.95 17.51
CA ASP A 50 -5.51 -5.24 18.00
C ASP A 50 -5.92 -6.19 16.87
N LEU A 51 -6.45 -5.67 15.75
CA LEU A 51 -6.79 -6.47 14.56
C LEU A 51 -5.55 -7.00 13.83
N LEU A 52 -4.38 -6.39 14.08
CA LEU A 52 -3.11 -6.72 13.44
C LEU A 52 -2.17 -7.49 14.36
N ARG A 53 -2.59 -7.85 15.57
CA ARG A 53 -1.72 -8.49 16.57
C ARG A 53 -1.09 -9.78 16.04
N ASP A 54 -1.88 -10.58 15.32
CA ASP A 54 -1.45 -11.86 14.75
C ASP A 54 -1.06 -11.75 13.26
N ALA A 55 -1.06 -10.53 12.71
CA ALA A 55 -0.64 -10.29 11.34
C ALA A 55 0.89 -10.45 11.20
N PRO A 56 1.37 -10.92 10.04
CA PRO A 56 2.81 -10.98 9.76
C PRO A 56 3.43 -9.57 9.74
N ASP A 57 4.73 -9.47 10.02
CA ASP A 57 5.46 -8.23 9.73
C ASP A 57 5.71 -8.05 8.22
N PHE A 58 6.10 -6.85 7.81
CA PHE A 58 6.22 -6.49 6.40
C PHE A 58 7.22 -7.37 5.63
N ARG A 59 8.28 -7.87 6.29
CA ARG A 59 9.31 -8.72 5.65
C ARG A 59 8.76 -10.05 5.19
N VAL A 60 7.74 -10.56 5.88
CA VAL A 60 7.11 -11.85 5.55
C VAL A 60 6.31 -11.73 4.25
N ILE A 61 5.60 -10.61 4.05
CA ILE A 61 4.78 -10.42 2.84
C ILE A 61 5.58 -9.85 1.66
N TYR A 62 6.72 -9.21 1.93
CA TYR A 62 7.52 -8.50 0.94
C TYR A 62 7.88 -9.33 -0.30
N PRO A 63 8.33 -10.60 -0.20
CA PRO A 63 8.71 -11.38 -1.39
C PRO A 63 7.53 -11.58 -2.35
N ASP A 64 6.34 -11.88 -1.82
CA ASP A 64 5.13 -12.07 -2.62
C ASP A 64 4.65 -10.76 -3.22
N LEU A 65 4.65 -9.69 -2.45
CA LEU A 65 4.27 -8.36 -2.92
C LEU A 65 5.23 -7.88 -4.01
N ARG A 66 6.55 -8.03 -3.81
CA ARG A 66 7.56 -7.67 -4.81
C ARG A 66 7.34 -8.44 -6.10
N ARG A 67 7.07 -9.74 -6.02
CA ARG A 67 6.79 -10.58 -7.20
C ARG A 67 5.56 -10.12 -7.96
N VAL A 68 4.49 -9.75 -7.26
CA VAL A 68 3.25 -9.26 -7.90
C VAL A 68 3.45 -7.90 -8.56
N LEU A 69 4.34 -7.06 -8.02
CA LEU A 69 4.61 -5.72 -8.55
C LEU A 69 5.79 -5.66 -9.54
N ASP A 70 6.51 -6.76 -9.74
CA ASP A 70 7.74 -6.79 -10.53
C ASP A 70 7.49 -6.53 -12.03
N GLY A 71 8.13 -5.48 -12.57
CA GLY A 71 8.07 -5.14 -13.99
C GLY A 71 6.69 -4.70 -14.51
N GLY A 72 5.71 -4.54 -13.62
CA GLY A 72 4.32 -4.23 -13.95
C GLY A 72 4.01 -2.74 -13.98
N TYR A 73 3.04 -2.39 -14.83
CA TYR A 73 2.27 -1.15 -14.75
C TYR A 73 1.27 -1.28 -13.59
N VAL A 74 1.46 -0.52 -12.52
CA VAL A 74 0.61 -0.61 -11.33
C VAL A 74 -0.29 0.60 -11.26
N VAL A 75 -1.59 0.40 -11.49
CA VAL A 75 -2.59 1.47 -11.34
C VAL A 75 -2.95 1.62 -9.87
N ILE A 76 -2.88 2.85 -9.36
CA ILE A 76 -3.16 3.22 -7.97
C ILE A 76 -4.02 4.48 -7.99
N TYR A 77 -4.98 4.60 -7.07
CA TYR A 77 -5.86 5.77 -7.05
C TYR A 77 -5.07 7.06 -6.80
N ASN A 78 -4.25 7.09 -5.73
CA ASN A 78 -3.36 8.20 -5.40
C ASN A 78 -1.89 7.74 -5.36
N ALA A 79 -1.33 7.47 -6.54
CA ALA A 79 0.01 6.88 -6.66
C ALA A 79 1.12 7.66 -5.92
N ASP A 80 1.01 8.99 -5.83
CA ASP A 80 1.98 9.85 -5.14
C ASP A 80 1.95 9.66 -3.62
N PHE A 81 0.87 9.08 -3.08
CA PHE A 81 0.75 8.71 -1.68
C PHE A 81 1.20 7.26 -1.44
N ASP A 82 0.57 6.28 -2.10
CA ASP A 82 0.77 4.86 -1.81
C ASP A 82 2.19 4.35 -2.13
N ALA A 83 2.76 4.78 -3.26
CA ALA A 83 4.04 4.24 -3.71
C ALA A 83 5.21 4.59 -2.76
N PRO A 84 5.31 5.84 -2.24
CA PRO A 84 6.23 6.15 -1.15
C PRO A 84 6.02 5.33 0.12
N MET A 85 4.78 5.05 0.51
CA MET A 85 4.48 4.30 1.75
C MET A 85 4.95 2.85 1.67
N LEU A 86 4.81 2.21 0.51
CA LEU A 86 5.39 0.88 0.27
C LEU A 86 6.91 0.88 0.38
N ASN A 87 7.59 1.85 -0.23
CA ASN A 87 9.04 1.93 -0.18
C ASN A 87 9.55 2.26 1.23
N ARG A 88 8.90 3.17 1.96
CA ARG A 88 9.21 3.44 3.38
C ARG A 88 9.05 2.19 4.23
N SER A 89 7.97 1.44 4.04
CA SER A 89 7.74 0.19 4.76
C SER A 89 8.84 -0.84 4.48
N ALA A 90 9.34 -0.90 3.24
CA ALA A 90 10.50 -1.73 2.88
C ALA A 90 11.80 -1.22 3.53
N GLU A 91 12.03 0.09 3.53
CA GLU A 91 13.23 0.74 4.08
C GLU A 91 13.41 0.49 5.58
N LEU A 92 12.32 0.48 6.37
CA LEU A 92 12.36 0.13 7.80
C LEU A 92 13.01 -1.23 8.08
N TRP A 93 12.96 -2.12 7.10
CA TRP A 93 13.53 -3.46 7.17
C TRP A 93 14.77 -3.64 6.29
N SER A 94 15.36 -2.54 5.78
CA SER A 94 16.49 -2.56 4.84
C SER A 94 16.23 -3.41 3.59
N LEU A 95 14.97 -3.45 3.14
CA LEU A 95 14.56 -4.17 1.93
C LEU A 95 14.67 -3.25 0.71
N PRO A 96 14.99 -3.79 -0.49
CA PRO A 96 15.05 -2.99 -1.69
C PRO A 96 13.70 -2.35 -2.06
N ALA A 97 13.75 -1.17 -2.68
CA ALA A 97 12.57 -0.52 -3.25
C ALA A 97 11.87 -1.41 -4.28
N PHE A 98 10.55 -1.21 -4.44
CA PHE A 98 9.73 -1.97 -5.39
C PHE A 98 10.04 -1.57 -6.83
N PRO A 99 10.34 -2.52 -7.73
CA PRO A 99 10.67 -2.25 -9.13
C PRO A 99 9.40 -2.10 -9.98
N MET A 100 8.52 -1.19 -9.57
CA MET A 100 7.21 -0.96 -10.22
C MET A 100 7.17 0.40 -10.92
N GLN A 101 6.31 0.51 -11.93
CA GLN A 101 5.95 1.79 -12.55
C GLN A 101 4.53 2.17 -12.13
N PRO A 102 4.36 3.11 -11.19
CA PRO A 102 3.04 3.48 -10.68
C PRO A 102 2.33 4.47 -11.63
N TYR A 103 1.03 4.28 -11.81
CA TYR A 103 0.15 5.13 -12.62
C TYR A 103 -1.03 5.61 -11.76
N CYS A 104 -1.20 6.93 -11.69
CA CYS A 104 -2.23 7.55 -10.87
C CYS A 104 -3.57 7.61 -11.61
N ALA A 105 -4.55 6.85 -11.13
CA ALA A 105 -5.89 6.83 -11.70
C ALA A 105 -6.63 8.16 -11.48
N MET A 106 -6.43 8.82 -10.33
CA MET A 106 -7.00 10.13 -10.04
C MET A 106 -6.54 11.18 -11.06
N LEU A 107 -5.25 11.25 -11.37
CA LEU A 107 -4.73 12.18 -12.38
C LEU A 107 -5.20 11.82 -13.79
N ALA A 108 -5.29 10.52 -14.13
CA ALA A 108 -5.83 10.08 -15.41
C ALA A 108 -7.30 10.47 -15.56
N TYR A 109 -8.09 10.37 -14.49
CA TYR A 109 -9.48 10.81 -14.45
C TYR A 109 -9.59 12.33 -14.61
N ALA A 110 -8.81 13.10 -13.85
CA ALA A 110 -8.81 14.57 -13.91
C ALA A 110 -8.44 15.08 -15.30
N ALA A 111 -7.47 14.45 -15.97
CA ALA A 111 -7.10 14.80 -17.36
C ALA A 111 -8.22 14.53 -18.37
N TYR A 112 -9.11 13.58 -18.10
CA TYR A 112 -10.22 13.22 -18.98
C TYR A 112 -11.49 14.04 -18.70
N TYR A 113 -11.82 14.28 -17.43
CA TYR A 113 -13.10 14.89 -17.01
C TYR A 113 -12.99 16.35 -16.54
N GLY A 114 -11.79 16.84 -16.19
CA GLY A 114 -11.54 18.24 -15.87
C GLY A 114 -11.81 18.68 -14.42
N ASP A 115 -12.06 17.77 -13.48
CA ASP A 115 -12.24 18.05 -12.05
C ASP A 115 -11.36 17.15 -11.16
N TRP A 116 -10.95 17.68 -9.99
CA TRP A 116 -10.05 17.08 -8.99
C TRP A 116 -10.80 16.52 -7.78
#